data_AF-A0AAU6WTU8-F1
#
_entry.id   AF-A0AAU6WTU8-F1
#
_cell.length_a   1.000
_cell.length_b   1.000
_cell.length_c   1.000
_cell.angle_alpha   90.00
_cell.angle_beta   90.00
_cell.angle_gamma   90.00
#
_symmetry.space_group_name_H-M   'P 1'
#
loop_
_entity.id
_entity.type
_entity.pdbx_description
1 polymer ?
#
loop_
_entity_poly.entity_id
_entity_poly.type
_entity_poly.pdbx_seq_one_letter_code
_entity_poly.pdbx_strand_id
1 'polypeptide(L)'
;MKVPETGKVCGNVIRAIDEFSLNFDISKTVWNQLSCSCSTKGKQAVSKLKGIKEVNKCDGFGDKTGDNTEPEKSNKYEFPGVHRSLLFGFKAVLFYLSKQKTYSFGKISSGYRCRFKNFKTTNHQGKAIDIQFDKGKWQIRGQLHKNIAELTQIRQDIFYKYLNAKTSWTEKNNFSLEPIGLQSDNKIIDGNHTYSWIHLDVREFDKKYMDDKFFCKNSTSLNGKNLLQIALESGFVNTCNCMKKFESQQKLALSTAAIDCDSKFKKVAPIILKHEGGFVDHPADKGGATNKGITFATWQKYAKEDVNIEPTLDNLKAITDEQATTIYRKRYWEPKGFCKIEDERVGLMVYDWTITSGGAGKQVQKLLKDEFEQDIKDDGTIGSKTIEALNNVHDQDKLLTRIAEIRKQYYTNLTFTDGKKNNQDVFLKGWLNRVDDCLNFKP
;
A
#
# COMPACT_ATOMS: atom_id res chain seq x y z
N MET A 1 9.53 -15.19 9.49
CA MET A 1 8.17 -14.71 9.83
C MET A 1 7.72 -15.16 11.24
N LYS A 2 8.64 -15.47 12.16
CA LYS A 2 8.38 -15.79 13.60
C LYS A 2 7.36 -16.91 13.89
N VAL A 3 7.07 -17.78 12.92
CA VAL A 3 6.28 -19.00 13.16
C VAL A 3 7.23 -20.08 13.71
N PRO A 4 6.88 -20.79 14.79
CA PRO A 4 7.70 -21.89 15.30
C PRO A 4 7.94 -22.97 14.25
N GLU A 5 9.17 -23.49 14.21
CA GLU A 5 9.60 -24.54 13.28
C GLU A 5 9.03 -25.90 13.72
N THR A 6 7.78 -26.14 13.37
CA THR A 6 7.06 -27.38 13.74
C THR A 6 7.12 -28.47 12.67
N GLY A 7 7.69 -28.17 11.50
CA GLY A 7 7.67 -29.04 10.32
C GLY A 7 6.28 -29.23 9.69
N LYS A 8 5.24 -28.56 10.21
CA LYS A 8 3.85 -28.69 9.75
C LYS A 8 3.39 -27.40 9.09
N VAL A 9 2.85 -27.49 7.88
CA VAL A 9 2.11 -26.38 7.26
C VAL A 9 0.74 -26.34 7.94
N CYS A 10 0.53 -25.35 8.80
CA CYS A 10 -0.75 -25.11 9.48
C CYS A 10 -1.18 -23.64 9.27
N GLY A 11 -2.39 -23.27 9.69
CA GLY A 11 -2.96 -21.93 9.58
C GLY A 11 -2.02 -20.79 9.99
N ASN A 12 -1.16 -20.99 11.00
CA ASN A 12 -0.14 -20.00 11.37
C ASN A 12 0.91 -19.75 10.28
N VAL A 13 1.35 -20.81 9.60
CA VAL A 13 2.30 -20.72 8.47
C VAL A 13 1.61 -20.06 7.27
N ILE A 14 0.39 -20.50 6.94
CA ILE A 14 -0.42 -19.95 5.85
C ILE A 14 -0.63 -18.45 6.06
N ARG A 15 -1.13 -18.06 7.24
CA ARG A 15 -1.34 -16.66 7.61
C ARG A 15 -0.04 -15.86 7.54
N ALA A 16 1.07 -16.37 8.08
CA ALA A 16 2.33 -15.64 8.05
C ALA A 16 2.82 -15.37 6.62
N ILE A 17 2.60 -16.30 5.69
CA ILE A 17 2.90 -16.13 4.27
C ILE A 17 1.98 -15.07 3.65
N ASP A 18 0.68 -15.14 3.95
CA ASP A 18 -0.31 -14.17 3.44
C ASP A 18 -0.04 -12.76 3.97
N GLU A 19 0.20 -12.60 5.26
CA GLU A 19 0.61 -11.34 5.90
C GLU A 19 1.90 -10.79 5.28
N PHE A 20 2.90 -11.64 5.05
CA PHE A 20 4.13 -11.23 4.36
C PHE A 20 3.82 -10.74 2.94
N SER A 21 2.99 -11.47 2.19
CA SER A 21 2.63 -11.11 0.83
C SER A 21 1.92 -9.76 0.75
N LEU A 22 1.01 -9.50 1.70
CA LEU A 22 0.26 -8.24 1.84
C LEU A 22 1.15 -7.08 2.29
N ASN A 23 1.91 -7.26 3.37
CA ASN A 23 2.69 -6.18 4.00
C ASN A 23 3.89 -5.73 3.18
N PHE A 24 4.40 -6.61 2.32
CA PHE A 24 5.51 -6.32 1.42
C PHE A 24 5.06 -6.36 -0.04
N ASP A 25 3.80 -6.00 -0.30
CA ASP A 25 3.34 -5.91 -1.68
C ASP A 25 4.05 -4.82 -2.48
N ILE A 26 4.13 -5.03 -3.80
CA ILE A 26 4.83 -4.13 -4.71
C ILE A 26 3.90 -3.01 -5.11
N SER A 27 4.21 -1.79 -4.68
CA SER A 27 3.40 -0.60 -4.95
C SER A 27 3.35 -0.24 -6.44
N LYS A 28 2.31 0.49 -6.84
CA LYS A 28 2.16 1.01 -8.21
C LYS A 28 3.37 1.82 -8.66
N THR A 29 3.98 2.60 -7.76
CA THR A 29 5.20 3.36 -8.05
C THR A 29 6.37 2.46 -8.42
N VAL A 30 6.55 1.34 -7.72
CA VAL A 30 7.61 0.37 -8.05
C VAL A 30 7.32 -0.36 -9.36
N TRP A 31 6.06 -0.75 -9.60
CA TRP A 31 5.67 -1.35 -10.89
C TRP A 31 5.94 -0.42 -12.07
N ASN A 32 5.66 0.87 -11.93
CA ASN A 32 5.98 1.86 -12.96
C ASN A 32 7.49 1.94 -13.23
N GLN A 33 8.34 1.83 -12.20
CA GLN A 33 9.79 1.82 -12.36
C GLN A 33 10.32 0.54 -13.04
N LEU A 34 9.64 -0.59 -12.85
CA LEU A 34 9.95 -1.86 -13.53
C LEU A 34 9.49 -1.89 -14.99
N SER A 35 8.51 -1.06 -15.36
CA SER A 35 7.97 -1.01 -16.71
C SER A 35 8.91 -0.29 -17.69
N CYS A 36 8.82 -0.64 -18.97
CA CYS A 36 9.60 -0.02 -20.02
C CYS A 36 9.19 1.44 -20.25
N SER A 37 10.18 2.32 -20.31
CA SER A 37 10.02 3.74 -20.59
C SER A 37 10.23 4.14 -22.07
N CYS A 38 9.99 3.22 -23.03
CA CYS A 38 10.28 3.51 -24.44
C CYS A 38 9.48 4.72 -24.97
N SER A 39 10.19 5.73 -25.49
CA SER A 39 9.61 6.98 -26.01
C SER A 39 8.91 6.84 -27.37
N THR A 40 9.08 5.69 -28.02
CA THR A 40 8.48 5.37 -29.33
C THR A 40 7.11 4.71 -29.21
N LYS A 41 6.58 4.50 -28.01
CA LYS A 41 5.26 3.89 -27.79
C LYS A 41 4.19 4.64 -28.61
N GLY A 42 3.38 3.89 -29.35
CA GLY A 42 2.34 4.41 -30.25
C GLY A 42 2.86 5.01 -31.56
N LYS A 43 4.17 5.00 -31.82
CA LYS A 43 4.80 5.55 -33.04
C LYS A 43 5.39 4.43 -33.89
N GLN A 44 5.60 4.69 -35.17
CA GLN A 44 6.40 3.80 -36.02
C GLN A 44 7.85 3.77 -35.51
N ALA A 45 8.40 2.58 -35.33
CA ALA A 45 9.77 2.36 -34.91
C ALA A 45 10.29 1.06 -35.54
N VAL A 46 11.62 0.96 -35.70
CA VAL A 46 12.25 -0.29 -36.12
C VAL A 46 12.34 -1.21 -34.90
N SER A 47 11.69 -2.37 -34.96
CA SER A 47 11.92 -3.46 -34.02
C SER A 47 13.36 -3.95 -34.23
N LYS A 48 14.23 -3.72 -33.25
CA LYS A 48 15.64 -4.12 -33.33
C LYS A 48 15.80 -5.63 -33.40
N LEU A 49 14.87 -6.36 -32.79
CA LEU A 49 14.90 -7.82 -32.78
C LEU A 49 14.42 -8.41 -34.12
N LYS A 50 13.37 -7.86 -34.73
CA LYS A 50 12.79 -8.37 -35.99
C LYS A 50 13.37 -7.72 -37.26
N GLY A 51 14.04 -6.58 -37.13
CA GLY A 51 14.58 -5.81 -38.26
C GLY A 51 13.53 -5.06 -39.09
N ILE A 52 12.25 -5.06 -38.68
CA ILE A 52 11.15 -4.44 -39.43
C ILE A 52 10.69 -3.12 -38.81
N LYS A 53 10.14 -2.22 -39.64
CA LYS A 53 9.39 -1.04 -39.16
C LYS A 53 7.96 -1.47 -38.81
N GLU A 54 7.54 -1.20 -37.58
CA GLU A 54 6.19 -1.46 -37.10
C GLU A 54 5.77 -0.38 -36.08
N VAL A 55 4.47 -0.28 -35.79
CA VAL A 55 3.99 0.58 -34.70
C VAL A 55 4.39 -0.07 -33.37
N ASN A 56 5.13 0.66 -32.53
CA ASN A 56 5.53 0.16 -31.21
C ASN A 56 4.31 0.08 -30.27
N LYS A 57 3.86 -1.15 -30.02
CA LYS A 57 2.74 -1.48 -29.12
C LYS A 57 3.17 -1.84 -27.69
N CYS A 58 4.39 -1.51 -27.27
CA CYS A 58 4.90 -1.86 -25.94
C CYS A 58 3.95 -1.38 -24.84
N ASP A 59 3.43 -2.33 -24.06
CA ASP A 59 2.51 -2.08 -22.94
C ASP A 59 3.24 -1.78 -21.62
N GLY A 60 4.58 -1.86 -21.64
CA GLY A 60 5.46 -1.71 -20.49
C GLY A 60 6.29 -2.97 -20.22
N PHE A 61 5.89 -4.13 -20.74
CA PHE A 61 6.60 -5.40 -20.55
C PHE A 61 6.65 -6.20 -21.86
N GLY A 62 7.09 -7.46 -21.78
CA GLY A 62 7.27 -8.34 -22.94
C GLY A 62 5.99 -8.60 -23.69
N ASP A 63 6.14 -8.64 -25.01
CA ASP A 63 5.10 -8.99 -25.96
C ASP A 63 5.36 -10.35 -26.64
N LYS A 64 6.21 -11.20 -26.02
CA LYS A 64 6.50 -12.57 -26.47
C LYS A 64 7.22 -12.64 -27.81
N THR A 65 7.93 -11.59 -28.18
CA THR A 65 8.69 -11.56 -29.42
C THR A 65 10.10 -12.09 -29.25
N GLY A 66 10.64 -12.66 -30.32
CA GLY A 66 11.98 -13.24 -30.37
C GLY A 66 12.00 -14.73 -30.18
N ASP A 67 13.15 -15.32 -30.47
CA ASP A 67 13.31 -16.78 -30.45
C ASP A 67 13.50 -17.25 -29.01
N ASN A 68 12.70 -18.24 -28.61
CA ASN A 68 12.74 -18.83 -27.28
C ASN A 68 13.70 -20.02 -27.23
N THR A 69 15.00 -19.73 -27.26
CA THR A 69 16.06 -20.74 -27.41
C THR A 69 16.79 -21.03 -26.10
N GLU A 70 17.70 -22.00 -26.16
CA GLU A 70 18.69 -22.28 -25.12
C GLU A 70 20.11 -21.94 -25.62
N PRO A 71 21.06 -21.59 -24.71
CA PRO A 71 20.90 -21.44 -23.27
C PRO A 71 20.19 -20.13 -22.88
N GLU A 72 19.48 -20.13 -21.75
CA GLU A 72 18.63 -19.01 -21.33
C GLU A 72 19.38 -17.66 -21.17
N LYS A 73 20.66 -17.70 -20.81
CA LYS A 73 21.54 -16.52 -20.75
C LYS A 73 21.65 -15.75 -22.07
N SER A 74 21.43 -16.42 -23.20
CA SER A 74 21.52 -15.88 -24.56
C SER A 74 20.15 -15.77 -25.26
N ASN A 75 19.10 -16.30 -24.63
CA ASN A 75 17.73 -16.28 -25.14
C ASN A 75 17.27 -14.84 -25.42
N LYS A 76 16.59 -14.64 -26.56
CA LYS A 76 16.10 -13.35 -27.05
C LYS A 76 14.59 -13.19 -26.90
N TYR A 77 13.90 -14.14 -26.29
CA TYR A 77 12.47 -14.07 -26.05
C TYR A 77 12.07 -13.02 -25.00
N GLU A 78 11.23 -12.07 -25.39
CA GLU A 78 10.67 -11.05 -24.50
C GLU A 78 9.55 -11.63 -23.62
N PHE A 79 9.93 -12.15 -22.44
CA PHE A 79 8.97 -12.69 -21.48
C PHE A 79 7.94 -11.65 -21.04
N PRO A 80 6.66 -12.04 -20.87
CA PRO A 80 5.54 -11.13 -20.67
C PRO A 80 5.45 -10.57 -19.24
N GLY A 81 6.54 -9.99 -18.71
CA GLY A 81 6.59 -9.42 -17.37
C GLY A 81 7.99 -9.50 -16.76
N VAL A 82 8.04 -9.41 -15.44
CA VAL A 82 9.25 -9.71 -14.64
C VAL A 82 9.05 -11.06 -13.97
N HIS A 83 10.11 -11.87 -13.91
CA HIS A 83 10.07 -13.19 -13.32
C HIS A 83 9.66 -13.13 -11.84
N ARG A 84 8.67 -13.93 -11.45
CA ARG A 84 8.07 -13.93 -10.10
C ARG A 84 9.10 -14.09 -9.00
N SER A 85 10.09 -14.98 -9.17
CA SER A 85 11.15 -15.17 -8.16
C SER A 85 11.93 -13.88 -7.86
N LEU A 86 12.20 -13.03 -8.85
CA LEU A 86 12.87 -11.74 -8.60
C LEU A 86 12.01 -10.82 -7.75
N LEU A 87 10.70 -10.81 -8.02
CA LEU A 87 9.75 -9.99 -7.30
C LEU A 87 9.56 -10.48 -5.87
N PHE A 88 9.46 -11.79 -5.64
CA PHE A 88 9.44 -12.37 -4.29
C PHE A 88 10.77 -12.17 -3.54
N GLY A 89 11.90 -12.30 -4.24
CA GLY A 89 13.22 -11.94 -3.69
C GLY A 89 13.28 -10.47 -3.27
N PHE A 90 12.74 -9.57 -4.10
CA PHE A 90 12.61 -8.16 -3.77
C PHE A 90 11.69 -7.90 -2.56
N LYS A 91 10.54 -8.60 -2.45
CA LYS A 91 9.70 -8.56 -1.24
C LYS A 91 10.49 -8.95 0.01
N ALA A 92 11.31 -10.00 -0.08
CA ALA A 92 12.17 -10.43 1.02
C ALA A 92 13.20 -9.34 1.38
N VAL A 93 13.83 -8.69 0.38
CA VAL A 93 14.73 -7.55 0.60
C VAL A 93 14.01 -6.42 1.35
N LEU A 94 12.80 -6.03 0.92
CA LEU A 94 12.00 -5.01 1.62
C LEU A 94 11.70 -5.40 3.07
N PHE A 95 11.35 -6.67 3.33
CA PHE A 95 11.14 -7.19 4.67
C PHE A 95 12.38 -7.04 5.56
N TYR A 96 13.55 -7.48 5.07
CA TYR A 96 14.77 -7.41 5.88
C TYR A 96 15.29 -5.98 6.05
N LEU A 97 15.09 -5.11 5.06
CA LEU A 97 15.30 -3.68 5.23
C LEU A 97 14.40 -3.12 6.35
N SER A 98 13.14 -3.56 6.44
CA SER A 98 12.21 -3.15 7.49
C SER A 98 12.64 -3.58 8.91
N LYS A 99 13.62 -4.49 9.05
CA LYS A 99 14.12 -4.98 10.35
C LYS A 99 15.34 -4.22 10.87
N GLN A 100 15.77 -3.19 10.16
CA GLN A 100 16.91 -2.35 10.53
C GLN A 100 16.65 -0.88 10.19
N LYS A 101 17.53 0.04 10.60
CA LYS A 101 17.35 1.50 10.45
C LYS A 101 18.43 2.19 9.60
N THR A 102 19.46 1.46 9.19
CA THR A 102 20.62 1.97 8.46
C THR A 102 20.32 2.21 6.99
N TYR A 103 19.74 1.21 6.33
CA TYR A 103 19.46 1.23 4.90
C TYR A 103 17.97 1.31 4.59
N SER A 104 17.61 1.88 3.45
CA SER A 104 16.24 1.83 2.95
C SER A 104 16.23 1.55 1.45
N PHE A 105 15.10 1.08 0.95
CA PHE A 105 14.86 1.02 -0.49
C PHE A 105 14.80 2.44 -1.04
N GLY A 106 15.49 2.69 -2.16
CA GLY A 106 15.41 3.99 -2.83
C GLY A 106 14.80 3.91 -4.23
N LYS A 107 15.38 3.08 -5.11
CA LYS A 107 14.86 2.94 -6.48
C LYS A 107 15.09 1.52 -7.00
N ILE A 108 14.25 1.11 -7.94
CA ILE A 108 14.45 -0.09 -8.73
C ILE A 108 14.43 0.25 -10.22
N SER A 109 15.13 -0.52 -11.01
CA SER A 109 14.86 -0.63 -12.44
C SER A 109 14.80 -2.10 -12.78
N SER A 110 14.05 -2.44 -13.81
CA SER A 110 14.19 -3.77 -14.39
C SER A 110 15.32 -3.74 -15.42
N GLY A 111 15.98 -4.88 -15.58
CA GLY A 111 16.79 -5.12 -16.76
C GLY A 111 15.94 -5.26 -18.04
N TYR A 112 14.61 -5.13 -17.95
CA TYR A 112 13.67 -5.31 -19.04
C TYR A 112 14.00 -4.37 -20.21
N ARG A 113 14.37 -4.97 -21.35
CA ARG A 113 14.73 -4.25 -22.58
C ARG A 113 13.67 -4.50 -23.62
N CYS A 114 12.89 -3.47 -23.92
CA CYS A 114 11.95 -3.48 -25.04
C CYS A 114 12.71 -3.56 -26.38
N ARG A 115 12.18 -4.33 -27.33
CA ARG A 115 12.68 -4.51 -28.71
C ARG A 115 12.79 -3.24 -29.53
N PHE A 116 12.20 -2.13 -29.06
CA PHE A 116 12.31 -0.81 -29.65
C PHE A 116 13.35 0.09 -28.96
N LYS A 117 14.05 -0.38 -27.91
CA LYS A 117 15.17 0.28 -27.23
C LYS A 117 16.51 -0.34 -27.66
N ASN A 118 17.62 0.24 -27.20
CA ASN A 118 18.97 -0.25 -27.47
C ASN A 118 19.22 -1.65 -26.89
N PHE A 119 19.19 -2.66 -27.76
CA PHE A 119 19.28 -4.09 -27.46
C PHE A 119 20.73 -4.56 -27.21
N LYS A 120 21.54 -3.77 -26.49
CA LYS A 120 22.98 -4.05 -26.34
C LYS A 120 23.31 -5.41 -25.71
N THR A 121 22.37 -6.00 -24.96
CA THR A 121 22.53 -7.32 -24.34
C THR A 121 21.18 -8.05 -24.36
N THR A 122 21.20 -9.38 -24.53
CA THR A 122 20.00 -10.25 -24.62
C THR A 122 19.57 -10.83 -23.27
N ASN A 123 20.40 -10.66 -22.24
CA ASN A 123 20.33 -11.39 -20.97
C ASN A 123 19.19 -11.02 -20.01
N HIS A 124 18.47 -9.90 -20.19
CA HIS A 124 17.60 -9.36 -19.12
C HIS A 124 16.16 -9.01 -19.53
N GLN A 125 15.58 -9.82 -20.41
CA GLN A 125 14.21 -9.69 -20.93
C GLN A 125 13.13 -10.09 -19.90
N GLY A 126 13.08 -9.39 -18.76
CA GLY A 126 12.22 -9.75 -17.62
C GLY A 126 12.90 -10.64 -16.58
N LYS A 127 14.17 -10.99 -16.82
CA LYS A 127 14.98 -11.89 -15.99
C LYS A 127 15.91 -11.19 -14.99
N ALA A 128 15.86 -9.86 -14.88
CA ALA A 128 16.68 -9.14 -13.91
C ALA A 128 16.05 -7.85 -13.39
N ILE A 129 16.52 -7.44 -12.22
CA ILE A 129 16.22 -6.16 -11.58
C ILE A 129 17.51 -5.55 -11.00
N ASP A 130 17.60 -4.23 -11.04
CA ASP A 130 18.64 -3.44 -10.40
C ASP A 130 18.04 -2.69 -9.24
N ILE A 131 18.54 -2.93 -8.03
CA ILE A 131 17.99 -2.34 -6.80
C ILE A 131 19.01 -1.35 -6.25
N GLN A 132 18.52 -0.15 -5.94
CA GLN A 132 19.32 0.94 -5.38
C GLN A 132 18.80 1.30 -3.98
N PHE A 133 19.73 1.66 -3.10
CA PHE A 133 19.49 1.79 -1.66
C PHE A 133 19.90 3.16 -1.14
N ASP A 134 19.30 3.59 -0.05
CA ASP A 134 19.67 4.83 0.63
C ASP A 134 20.19 4.50 2.03
N LYS A 135 21.07 5.35 2.57
CA LYS A 135 21.59 5.28 3.95
C LYS A 135 21.25 6.59 4.66
N GLY A 136 20.18 6.57 5.45
CA GLY A 136 19.58 7.80 5.97
C GLY A 136 19.19 8.75 4.84
N LYS A 137 19.79 9.96 4.81
CA LYS A 137 19.57 10.95 3.72
C LYS A 137 20.47 10.75 2.50
N TRP A 138 21.48 9.89 2.59
CA TRP A 138 22.42 9.66 1.50
C TRP A 138 21.87 8.62 0.52
N GLN A 139 21.65 9.04 -0.73
CA GLN A 139 21.30 8.15 -1.82
C GLN A 139 22.57 7.47 -2.37
N ILE A 140 22.67 6.15 -2.28
CA ILE A 140 23.82 5.38 -2.80
C ILE A 140 23.67 5.28 -4.32
N ARG A 141 24.05 6.36 -5.02
CA ARG A 141 23.83 6.57 -6.46
C ARG A 141 25.10 7.11 -7.11
N GLY A 142 25.13 7.06 -8.44
CA GLY A 142 26.22 7.59 -9.25
C GLY A 142 27.50 6.76 -9.17
N GLN A 143 28.46 7.10 -10.02
CA GLN A 143 29.73 6.39 -10.10
C GLN A 143 30.69 6.88 -9.00
N LEU A 144 30.45 6.41 -7.77
CA LEU A 144 31.17 6.84 -6.57
C LEU A 144 31.73 5.64 -5.80
N HIS A 145 33.03 5.62 -5.54
CA HIS A 145 33.75 4.51 -4.91
C HIS A 145 33.28 4.28 -3.47
N LYS A 146 32.87 5.34 -2.76
CA LYS A 146 32.29 5.23 -1.41
C LYS A 146 31.02 4.37 -1.34
N ASN A 147 30.34 4.13 -2.48
CA ASN A 147 29.18 3.25 -2.53
C ASN A 147 29.55 1.77 -2.30
N ILE A 148 30.78 1.38 -2.66
CA ILE A 148 31.20 -0.03 -2.74
C ILE A 148 31.11 -0.74 -1.40
N ALA A 149 31.56 -0.08 -0.33
CA ALA A 149 31.49 -0.63 1.03
C ALA A 149 30.04 -0.88 1.46
N GLU A 150 29.15 0.09 1.22
CA GLU A 150 27.74 0.00 1.61
C GLU A 150 26.99 -1.07 0.81
N LEU A 151 27.20 -1.14 -0.50
CA LEU A 151 26.57 -2.17 -1.36
C LEU A 151 27.07 -3.57 -1.00
N THR A 152 28.35 -3.71 -0.64
CA THR A 152 28.93 -4.98 -0.17
C THR A 152 28.30 -5.42 1.15
N GLN A 153 28.10 -4.50 2.09
CA GLN A 153 27.44 -4.77 3.37
C GLN A 153 25.99 -5.24 3.16
N ILE A 154 25.19 -4.49 2.38
CA ILE A 154 23.80 -4.86 2.07
C ILE A 154 23.74 -6.25 1.41
N ARG A 155 24.69 -6.54 0.50
CA ARG A 155 24.77 -7.84 -0.17
C ARG A 155 25.03 -8.98 0.83
N GLN A 156 25.96 -8.80 1.75
CA GLN A 156 26.27 -9.79 2.78
C GLN A 156 25.07 -10.02 3.72
N ASP A 157 24.50 -8.94 4.25
CA ASP A 157 23.49 -9.01 5.30
C ASP A 157 22.12 -9.50 4.80
N ILE A 158 21.82 -9.29 3.52
CA ILE A 158 20.49 -9.58 2.95
C ILE A 158 20.58 -10.63 1.83
N PHE A 159 21.33 -10.35 0.77
CA PHE A 159 21.25 -11.14 -0.45
C PHE A 159 21.91 -12.52 -0.31
N TYR A 160 23.11 -12.58 0.28
CA TYR A 160 23.76 -13.86 0.55
C TYR A 160 23.03 -14.60 1.67
N LYS A 161 22.72 -13.91 2.77
CA LYS A 161 22.16 -14.52 3.97
C LYS A 161 20.74 -15.07 3.79
N TYR A 162 19.84 -14.32 3.15
CA TYR A 162 18.42 -14.67 3.12
C TYR A 162 17.90 -15.06 1.74
N LEU A 163 18.54 -14.63 0.66
CA LEU A 163 18.17 -15.04 -0.70
C LEU A 163 19.06 -16.18 -1.23
N ASN A 164 20.14 -16.53 -0.53
CA ASN A 164 21.15 -17.49 -1.01
C ASN A 164 21.66 -17.13 -2.43
N ALA A 165 21.79 -15.82 -2.69
CA ALA A 165 22.25 -15.33 -3.98
C ALA A 165 23.75 -15.58 -4.17
N LYS A 166 24.17 -15.81 -5.42
CA LYS A 166 25.55 -16.15 -5.79
C LYS A 166 26.10 -15.07 -6.72
N THR A 167 27.38 -14.74 -6.59
CA THR A 167 28.01 -13.74 -7.46
C THR A 167 28.60 -14.41 -8.70
N SER A 168 28.55 -13.73 -9.85
CA SER A 168 29.18 -14.16 -11.11
C SER A 168 28.58 -15.42 -11.77
N TRP A 169 27.29 -15.71 -11.55
CA TRP A 169 26.54 -16.76 -12.28
C TRP A 169 27.19 -18.14 -12.22
N THR A 170 27.79 -18.48 -11.07
CA THR A 170 28.57 -19.71 -10.89
C THR A 170 27.69 -20.94 -10.67
N GLU A 171 26.43 -20.76 -10.29
CA GLU A 171 25.52 -21.85 -9.91
C GLU A 171 24.18 -21.74 -10.66
N LYS A 172 23.67 -22.89 -11.14
CA LYS A 172 22.36 -23.01 -11.78
C LYS A 172 21.24 -22.90 -10.76
N ASN A 173 20.09 -22.37 -11.19
CA ASN A 173 18.86 -22.27 -10.37
C ASN A 173 19.01 -21.43 -9.08
N ASN A 174 20.03 -20.57 -9.00
CA ASN A 174 20.21 -19.61 -7.92
C ASN A 174 20.01 -18.18 -8.43
N PHE A 175 19.60 -17.28 -7.51
CA PHE A 175 19.70 -15.86 -7.76
C PHE A 175 21.16 -15.50 -8.03
N SER A 176 21.41 -14.77 -9.11
CA SER A 176 22.74 -14.33 -9.48
C SER A 176 22.90 -12.84 -9.26
N LEU A 177 24.07 -12.43 -8.79
CA LEU A 177 24.48 -11.04 -8.59
C LEU A 177 25.67 -10.71 -9.49
N GLU A 178 25.65 -9.51 -10.07
CA GLU A 178 26.83 -8.94 -10.70
C GLU A 178 27.87 -8.57 -9.63
N PRO A 179 29.18 -8.74 -9.90
CA PRO A 179 30.25 -8.17 -9.08
C PRO A 179 30.01 -6.69 -8.75
N ILE A 180 30.37 -6.26 -7.54
CA ILE A 180 30.41 -4.83 -7.18
C ILE A 180 31.86 -4.37 -7.27
N GLY A 181 32.12 -3.26 -7.96
CA GLY A 181 33.46 -2.72 -8.02
C GLY A 181 33.55 -1.37 -8.72
N LEU A 182 34.45 -0.54 -8.21
CA LEU A 182 34.87 0.72 -8.81
C LEU A 182 36.32 0.97 -8.36
N GLN A 183 37.15 1.56 -9.21
CA GLN A 183 38.49 2.02 -8.83
C GLN A 183 38.39 3.16 -7.80
N SER A 184 39.46 3.38 -7.03
CA SER A 184 39.50 4.42 -5.98
C SER A 184 39.33 5.84 -6.51
N ASP A 185 39.71 6.08 -7.77
CA ASP A 185 39.52 7.34 -8.50
C ASP A 185 38.12 7.44 -9.16
N ASN A 186 37.20 6.57 -8.77
CA ASN A 186 35.86 6.41 -9.32
C ASN A 186 35.78 5.89 -10.76
N LYS A 187 36.85 5.37 -11.37
CA LYS A 187 36.73 4.74 -12.70
C LYS A 187 36.09 3.36 -12.64
N ILE A 188 35.33 3.02 -13.67
CA ILE A 188 34.73 1.68 -13.84
C ILE A 188 35.84 0.65 -14.01
N ILE A 189 35.75 -0.47 -13.31
CA ILE A 189 36.68 -1.61 -13.48
C ILE A 189 36.46 -2.23 -14.86
N ASP A 190 35.24 -2.70 -15.12
CA ASP A 190 34.77 -3.16 -16.43
C ASP A 190 33.23 -3.12 -16.51
N GLY A 191 32.66 -3.56 -17.63
CA GLY A 191 31.21 -3.56 -17.87
C GLY A 191 30.40 -4.64 -17.11
N ASN A 192 31.06 -5.51 -16.34
CA ASN A 192 30.42 -6.55 -15.53
C ASN A 192 30.33 -6.16 -14.04
N HIS A 193 30.83 -4.98 -13.66
CA HIS A 193 30.79 -4.50 -12.28
C HIS A 193 29.72 -3.43 -12.08
N THR A 194 28.92 -3.60 -11.03
CA THR A 194 28.01 -2.57 -10.54
C THR A 194 28.69 -1.70 -9.48
N TYR A 195 28.21 -0.47 -9.32
CA TYR A 195 28.83 0.49 -8.39
C TYR A 195 27.82 1.41 -7.70
N SER A 196 26.54 1.33 -8.08
CA SER A 196 25.47 2.14 -7.48
C SER A 196 24.12 1.42 -7.40
N TRP A 197 24.14 0.10 -7.59
CA TRP A 197 22.99 -0.78 -7.48
C TRP A 197 23.48 -2.21 -7.19
N ILE A 198 22.57 -3.05 -6.69
CA ILE A 198 22.74 -4.50 -6.69
C ILE A 198 21.92 -5.03 -7.87
N HIS A 199 22.59 -5.61 -8.85
CA HIS A 199 21.96 -6.37 -9.93
C HIS A 199 21.57 -7.75 -9.40
N LEU A 200 20.33 -8.15 -9.62
CA LEU A 200 19.80 -9.46 -9.27
C LEU A 200 19.12 -10.06 -10.51
N ASP A 201 19.53 -11.25 -10.91
CA ASP A 201 18.94 -11.94 -12.06
C ASP A 201 18.77 -13.45 -11.84
N VAL A 202 17.96 -14.05 -12.71
CA VAL A 202 17.65 -15.49 -12.70
C VAL A 202 18.00 -16.15 -14.04
N ARG A 203 18.92 -15.58 -14.82
CA ARG A 203 19.20 -16.07 -16.19
C ARG A 203 19.83 -17.47 -16.24
N GLU A 204 20.32 -17.95 -15.11
CA GLU A 204 20.88 -19.30 -14.93
C GLU A 204 19.85 -20.31 -14.41
N PHE A 205 18.56 -19.95 -14.31
CA PHE A 205 17.53 -20.95 -14.06
C PHE A 205 17.35 -21.85 -15.29
N ASP A 206 17.04 -23.12 -15.04
CA ASP A 206 16.70 -24.08 -16.08
C ASP A 206 15.44 -23.65 -16.83
N LYS A 207 15.34 -24.09 -18.09
CA LYS A 207 14.25 -23.70 -18.99
C LYS A 207 12.85 -23.98 -18.46
N LYS A 208 12.68 -25.06 -17.70
CA LYS A 208 11.40 -25.42 -17.04
C LYS A 208 10.88 -24.35 -16.08
N TYR A 209 11.74 -23.47 -15.59
CA TYR A 209 11.38 -22.33 -14.74
C TYR A 209 11.18 -21.03 -15.53
N MET A 210 11.27 -21.06 -16.86
CA MET A 210 11.15 -19.89 -17.73
C MET A 210 9.82 -19.85 -18.51
N ASP A 211 8.81 -20.64 -18.14
CA ASP A 211 7.49 -20.51 -18.74
C ASP A 211 6.90 -19.10 -18.53
N ASP A 212 6.14 -18.60 -19.51
CA ASP A 212 5.42 -17.31 -19.46
C ASP A 212 4.62 -17.12 -18.16
N LYS A 213 4.05 -18.19 -17.60
CA LYS A 213 3.27 -18.17 -16.35
C LYS A 213 4.07 -17.72 -15.13
N PHE A 214 5.40 -17.81 -15.19
CA PHE A 214 6.31 -17.35 -14.15
C PHE A 214 6.67 -15.87 -14.29
N PHE A 215 6.11 -15.16 -15.25
CA PHE A 215 6.30 -13.72 -15.45
C PHE A 215 5.00 -12.97 -15.22
N CYS A 216 5.09 -11.80 -14.59
CA CYS A 216 3.92 -10.98 -14.27
C CYS A 216 4.18 -9.49 -14.46
N LYS A 217 3.09 -8.74 -14.66
CA LYS A 217 3.12 -7.31 -15.01
C LYS A 217 2.58 -6.40 -13.91
N ASN A 218 1.97 -6.97 -12.86
CA ASN A 218 1.31 -6.21 -11.80
C ASN A 218 1.15 -7.05 -10.52
N SER A 219 0.77 -6.40 -9.42
CA SER A 219 0.56 -7.04 -8.12
C SER A 219 -0.49 -8.17 -8.17
N THR A 220 -1.62 -7.96 -8.86
CA THR A 220 -2.69 -8.97 -8.96
C THR A 220 -2.19 -10.27 -9.57
N SER A 221 -1.44 -10.20 -10.67
CA SER A 221 -0.85 -11.37 -11.32
C SER A 221 0.30 -11.98 -10.51
N LEU A 222 1.03 -11.18 -9.71
CA LEU A 222 2.07 -11.69 -8.81
C LEU A 222 1.50 -12.48 -7.63
N ASN A 223 0.52 -11.92 -6.91
CA ASN A 223 0.05 -12.50 -5.65
C ASN A 223 -1.06 -13.54 -5.86
N GLY A 224 -1.96 -13.31 -6.82
CA GLY A 224 -3.12 -14.19 -7.02
C GLY A 224 -4.02 -14.27 -5.78
N LYS A 225 -4.61 -15.44 -5.55
CA LYS A 225 -5.39 -15.74 -4.34
C LYS A 225 -4.47 -15.90 -3.14
N ASN A 226 -4.92 -15.48 -1.97
CA ASN A 226 -4.20 -15.76 -0.74
C ASN A 226 -4.21 -17.26 -0.43
N LEU A 227 -3.21 -17.72 0.31
CA LEU A 227 -2.96 -19.13 0.54
C LEU A 227 -4.05 -19.74 1.44
N LEU A 228 -4.66 -18.96 2.32
CA LEU A 228 -5.84 -19.35 3.09
C LEU A 228 -7.02 -19.72 2.19
N GLN A 229 -7.34 -18.87 1.21
CA GLN A 229 -8.41 -19.10 0.25
C GLN A 229 -8.12 -20.34 -0.60
N ILE A 230 -6.87 -20.49 -1.07
CA ILE A 230 -6.45 -21.69 -1.80
C ILE A 230 -6.65 -22.95 -0.94
N ALA A 231 -6.26 -22.91 0.34
CA ALA A 231 -6.41 -24.03 1.25
C ALA A 231 -7.89 -24.41 1.47
N LEU A 232 -8.76 -23.42 1.67
CA LEU A 232 -10.20 -23.63 1.84
C LEU A 232 -10.84 -24.22 0.58
N GLU A 233 -10.57 -23.62 -0.59
CA GLU A 233 -11.08 -24.08 -1.88
C GLU A 233 -10.58 -25.49 -2.26
N SER A 234 -9.39 -25.86 -1.77
CA SER A 234 -8.78 -27.18 -1.99
C SER A 234 -9.18 -28.22 -0.92
N GLY A 235 -10.12 -27.91 -0.03
CA GLY A 235 -10.62 -28.84 0.99
C GLY A 235 -9.72 -29.02 2.22
N PHE A 236 -8.67 -28.22 2.37
CA PHE A 236 -7.75 -28.26 3.52
C PHE A 236 -8.26 -27.43 4.71
N VAL A 237 -9.56 -27.50 5.00
CA VAL A 237 -10.24 -26.69 6.03
C VAL A 237 -9.60 -26.92 7.42
N ASN A 238 -9.19 -28.15 7.70
CA ASN A 238 -8.59 -28.52 8.99
C ASN A 238 -7.18 -27.94 9.22
N THR A 239 -6.49 -27.52 8.16
CA THR A 239 -5.19 -26.85 8.28
C THR A 239 -5.33 -25.53 9.04
N CYS A 240 -6.52 -24.90 9.01
CA CYS A 240 -6.82 -23.65 9.70
C CYS A 240 -7.11 -23.83 11.21
N ASN A 241 -7.31 -25.05 11.69
CA ASN A 241 -7.70 -25.31 13.09
C ASN A 241 -6.61 -24.95 14.11
N CYS A 242 -5.33 -24.90 13.70
CA CYS A 242 -4.23 -24.51 14.58
C CYS A 242 -4.26 -23.01 14.97
N MET A 243 -5.11 -22.19 14.33
CA MET A 243 -5.24 -20.77 14.68
C MET A 243 -5.89 -20.56 16.06
N LYS A 244 -6.77 -21.46 16.52
CA LYS A 244 -7.51 -21.35 17.79
C LYS A 244 -6.63 -21.29 19.05
N LYS A 245 -5.41 -21.86 19.02
CA LYS A 245 -4.50 -21.86 20.19
C LYS A 245 -3.64 -20.60 20.31
N PHE A 246 -3.61 -19.75 19.28
CA PHE A 246 -2.80 -18.52 19.25
C PHE A 246 -3.65 -17.25 19.38
N GLU A 247 -4.98 -17.35 19.23
CA GLU A 247 -5.94 -16.24 19.36
C GLU A 247 -5.79 -15.45 20.68
N SER A 248 -5.41 -16.10 21.78
CA SER A 248 -5.26 -15.44 23.08
C SER A 248 -4.05 -14.50 23.19
N GLN A 249 -3.01 -14.69 22.37
CA GLN A 249 -1.82 -13.83 22.33
C GLN A 249 -1.86 -12.81 21.19
N GLN A 250 -2.84 -12.91 20.30
CA GLN A 250 -2.88 -12.16 19.04
C GLN A 250 -3.87 -11.00 18.98
N LYS A 251 -4.81 -10.87 19.93
CA LYS A 251 -5.71 -9.71 19.99
C LYS A 251 -4.93 -8.38 20.01
N LEU A 252 -3.69 -8.39 20.52
CA LEU A 252 -2.81 -7.21 20.60
C LEU A 252 -1.99 -6.92 19.33
N ALA A 253 -1.96 -7.81 18.33
CA ALA A 253 -0.97 -7.72 17.23
C ALA A 253 -1.57 -7.82 15.80
N LEU A 254 -2.87 -8.05 15.64
CA LEU A 254 -3.50 -8.29 14.32
C LEU A 254 -3.95 -7.03 13.54
N SER A 255 -3.64 -5.81 14.01
CA SER A 255 -4.15 -4.57 13.39
C SER A 255 -3.40 -4.07 12.15
N THR A 256 -2.62 -4.93 11.46
CA THR A 256 -1.79 -4.52 10.31
C THR A 256 -1.77 -5.53 9.15
N ALA A 257 -2.93 -6.02 8.71
CA ALA A 257 -3.10 -6.28 7.28
C ALA A 257 -2.94 -4.93 6.55
N ALA A 258 -2.45 -4.91 5.31
CA ALA A 258 -2.42 -3.69 4.50
C ALA A 258 -3.86 -3.15 4.37
N ILE A 259 -4.22 -2.24 5.27
CA ILE A 259 -5.54 -1.65 5.31
C ILE A 259 -5.63 -0.81 4.05
N ASP A 260 -6.46 -1.28 3.13
CA ASP A 260 -6.87 -0.50 1.99
C ASP A 260 -7.79 0.63 2.49
N CYS A 261 -7.16 1.68 3.02
CA CYS A 261 -7.85 2.86 3.53
C CYS A 261 -8.70 3.49 2.44
N ASP A 262 -8.30 3.35 1.17
CA ASP A 262 -9.04 3.82 0.00
C ASP A 262 -10.33 3.02 -0.22
N SER A 263 -10.25 1.69 -0.25
CA SER A 263 -11.43 0.83 -0.38
C SER A 263 -12.40 1.00 0.79
N LYS A 264 -11.90 1.01 2.03
CA LYS A 264 -12.76 1.27 3.20
C LYS A 264 -13.42 2.64 3.13
N PHE A 265 -12.67 3.67 2.73
CA PHE A 265 -13.23 5.01 2.61
C PHE A 265 -14.30 5.10 1.51
N LYS A 266 -14.09 4.45 0.37
CA LYS A 266 -15.05 4.43 -0.75
C LYS A 266 -16.41 3.85 -0.37
N LYS A 267 -16.46 2.91 0.58
CA LYS A 267 -17.72 2.35 1.08
C LYS A 267 -18.49 3.33 1.96
N VAL A 268 -17.79 4.08 2.81
CA VAL A 268 -18.42 4.98 3.79
C VAL A 268 -18.69 6.38 3.23
N ALA A 269 -17.90 6.83 2.25
CA ALA A 269 -17.99 8.16 1.64
C ALA A 269 -19.40 8.53 1.11
N PRO A 270 -20.16 7.62 0.45
CA PRO A 270 -21.51 7.94 -0.01
C PRO A 270 -22.47 8.30 1.14
N ILE A 271 -22.32 7.66 2.32
CA ILE A 271 -23.16 7.96 3.48
C ILE A 271 -22.83 9.35 4.02
N ILE A 272 -21.55 9.68 4.13
CA ILE A 272 -21.10 11.00 4.58
C ILE A 272 -21.61 12.08 3.62
N LEU A 273 -21.34 11.92 2.32
CA LEU A 273 -21.69 12.92 1.30
C LEU A 273 -23.20 13.10 1.11
N LYS A 274 -24.02 12.08 1.40
CA LYS A 274 -25.49 12.21 1.42
C LYS A 274 -25.96 13.32 2.36
N HIS A 275 -25.23 13.54 3.46
CA HIS A 275 -25.53 14.57 4.44
C HIS A 275 -24.77 15.87 4.23
N GLU A 276 -23.76 15.88 3.35
CA GLU A 276 -23.04 17.09 2.97
C GLU A 276 -23.82 17.79 1.84
N GLY A 277 -24.29 19.01 2.12
CA GLY A 277 -25.11 19.79 1.19
C GLY A 277 -24.32 20.40 0.02
N GLY A 278 -25.01 21.28 -0.72
CA GLY A 278 -24.39 22.14 -1.75
C GLY A 278 -23.64 23.33 -1.17
N PHE A 279 -23.26 24.28 -2.03
CA PHE A 279 -22.56 25.49 -1.61
C PHE A 279 -23.43 26.33 -0.65
N VAL A 280 -22.88 26.62 0.52
CA VAL A 280 -23.46 27.51 1.53
C VAL A 280 -22.44 28.61 1.82
N ASP A 281 -22.86 29.86 1.66
CA ASP A 281 -22.09 31.04 2.02
C ASP A 281 -23.02 31.99 2.78
N HIS A 282 -23.10 31.79 4.10
CA HIS A 282 -23.99 32.57 4.95
C HIS A 282 -23.19 33.66 5.69
N PRO A 283 -23.61 34.95 5.63
CA PRO A 283 -22.85 36.07 6.21
C PRO A 283 -22.60 35.98 7.72
N ALA A 284 -23.42 35.20 8.44
CA ALA A 284 -23.29 35.01 9.89
C ALA A 284 -22.43 33.81 10.30
N ASP A 285 -21.87 33.05 9.35
CA ASP A 285 -21.19 31.79 9.64
C ASP A 285 -19.68 31.97 9.84
N LYS A 286 -19.14 31.46 10.96
CA LYS A 286 -17.71 31.61 11.31
C LYS A 286 -16.79 30.74 10.43
N GLY A 287 -17.36 29.81 9.66
CA GLY A 287 -16.65 28.87 8.79
C GLY A 287 -16.39 29.35 7.35
N GLY A 288 -17.03 30.46 6.93
CA GLY A 288 -16.96 30.97 5.56
C GLY A 288 -17.58 30.05 4.50
N ALA A 289 -17.44 30.42 3.24
CA ALA A 289 -17.94 29.65 2.09
C ALA A 289 -17.57 28.16 2.18
N THR A 290 -18.58 27.28 2.11
CA THR A 290 -18.42 25.84 2.29
C THR A 290 -19.20 25.11 1.20
N ASN A 291 -18.63 24.06 0.62
CA ASN A 291 -19.33 23.20 -0.33
C ASN A 291 -18.96 21.74 -0.10
N LYS A 292 -19.94 20.84 -0.12
CA LYS A 292 -19.74 19.41 0.20
C LYS A 292 -18.97 19.20 1.51
N GLY A 293 -19.23 20.05 2.51
CA GLY A 293 -18.58 20.06 3.82
C GLY A 293 -17.10 20.47 3.84
N ILE A 294 -16.53 20.90 2.70
CA ILE A 294 -15.19 21.48 2.62
C ILE A 294 -15.28 22.99 2.75
N THR A 295 -14.69 23.55 3.82
CA THR A 295 -14.62 24.99 4.04
C THR A 295 -13.60 25.65 3.10
N PHE A 296 -13.78 26.93 2.79
CA PHE A 296 -12.83 27.67 1.94
C PHE A 296 -11.41 27.67 2.52
N ALA A 297 -11.24 27.72 3.84
CA ALA A 297 -9.93 27.59 4.47
C ALA A 297 -9.28 26.21 4.22
N THR A 298 -10.08 25.13 4.26
CA THR A 298 -9.61 23.77 3.94
C THR A 298 -9.28 23.66 2.46
N TRP A 299 -10.12 24.22 1.59
CA TRP A 299 -9.90 24.29 0.16
C TRP A 299 -8.60 25.04 -0.18
N GLN A 300 -8.38 26.19 0.44
CA GLN A 300 -7.17 27.00 0.27
C GLN A 300 -5.89 26.23 0.59
N LYS A 301 -5.95 25.40 1.62
CA LYS A 301 -4.79 24.65 2.08
C LYS A 301 -4.50 23.41 1.23
N TYR A 302 -5.53 22.74 0.72
CA TYR A 302 -5.38 21.37 0.21
C TYR A 302 -5.81 21.17 -1.26
N ALA A 303 -6.54 22.10 -1.89
CA ALA A 303 -7.00 21.91 -3.27
C ALA A 303 -5.85 21.69 -4.26
N LYS A 304 -4.78 22.50 -4.14
CA LYS A 304 -3.63 22.39 -5.03
C LYS A 304 -2.82 21.11 -4.79
N GLU A 305 -2.65 20.72 -3.54
CA GLU A 305 -1.85 19.54 -3.16
C GLU A 305 -2.60 18.23 -3.44
N ASP A 306 -3.88 18.17 -3.10
CA ASP A 306 -4.62 16.90 -3.07
C ASP A 306 -5.33 16.55 -4.36
N VAL A 307 -5.84 17.57 -5.07
CA VAL A 307 -6.64 17.43 -6.28
C VAL A 307 -6.11 18.25 -7.46
N ASN A 308 -4.98 18.96 -7.28
CA ASN A 308 -4.32 19.79 -8.30
C ASN A 308 -5.22 20.86 -8.94
N ILE A 309 -6.03 21.53 -8.11
CA ILE A 309 -6.93 22.63 -8.53
C ILE A 309 -6.53 23.92 -7.82
N GLU A 310 -6.62 25.04 -8.53
CA GLU A 310 -6.36 26.35 -7.92
C GLU A 310 -7.40 26.65 -6.82
N PRO A 311 -6.96 27.10 -5.63
CA PRO A 311 -7.81 27.29 -4.46
C PRO A 311 -8.71 28.56 -4.54
N THR A 312 -9.46 28.73 -5.62
CA THR A 312 -10.39 29.85 -5.80
C THR A 312 -11.79 29.51 -5.28
N LEU A 313 -12.57 30.55 -4.97
CA LEU A 313 -13.96 30.40 -4.52
C LEU A 313 -14.84 29.76 -5.61
N ASP A 314 -14.61 30.10 -6.87
CA ASP A 314 -15.35 29.52 -8.00
C ASP A 314 -15.05 28.02 -8.15
N ASN A 315 -13.80 27.61 -7.94
CA ASN A 315 -13.45 26.20 -7.94
C ASN A 315 -14.03 25.45 -6.72
N LEU A 316 -14.17 26.12 -5.57
CA LEU A 316 -14.90 25.53 -4.43
C LEU A 316 -16.39 25.36 -4.74
N LYS A 317 -17.02 26.33 -5.41
CA LYS A 317 -18.42 26.20 -5.88
C LYS A 317 -18.59 25.04 -6.87
N ALA A 318 -17.57 24.77 -7.68
CA ALA A 318 -17.56 23.69 -8.67
C ALA A 318 -16.96 22.35 -8.17
N ILE A 319 -16.70 22.20 -6.85
CA ILE A 319 -16.08 20.99 -6.30
C ILE A 319 -16.93 19.73 -6.59
N THR A 320 -16.28 18.69 -7.09
CA THR A 320 -16.95 17.40 -7.36
C THR A 320 -16.95 16.50 -6.12
N ASP A 321 -17.85 15.51 -6.09
CA ASP A 321 -17.86 14.49 -5.02
C ASP A 321 -16.52 13.75 -4.93
N GLU A 322 -15.88 13.47 -6.06
CA GLU A 322 -14.58 12.80 -6.10
C GLU A 322 -13.47 13.66 -5.49
N GLN A 323 -13.48 14.97 -5.73
CA GLN A 323 -12.52 15.92 -5.17
C GLN A 323 -12.73 16.07 -3.65
N ALA A 324 -13.98 16.23 -3.21
CA ALA A 324 -14.32 16.29 -1.79
C ALA A 324 -13.92 14.98 -1.07
N THR A 325 -14.26 13.83 -1.65
CA THR A 325 -13.86 12.49 -1.17
C THR A 325 -12.35 12.37 -1.03
N THR A 326 -11.58 12.87 -2.00
CA THR A 326 -10.12 12.84 -1.95
C THR A 326 -9.57 13.63 -0.77
N ILE A 327 -10.11 14.81 -0.51
CA ILE A 327 -9.70 15.66 0.62
C ILE A 327 -10.11 15.00 1.95
N TYR A 328 -11.34 14.51 2.08
CA TYR A 328 -11.79 13.79 3.28
C TYR A 328 -10.89 12.61 3.61
N ARG A 329 -10.58 11.79 2.60
CA ARG A 329 -9.73 10.62 2.76
C ARG A 329 -8.33 11.00 3.25
N LYS A 330 -7.66 11.91 2.52
CA LYS A 330 -6.26 12.27 2.79
C LYS A 330 -6.07 13.06 4.07
N ARG A 331 -7.07 13.83 4.51
CA ARG A 331 -6.92 14.79 5.63
C ARG A 331 -7.60 14.37 6.91
N TYR A 332 -8.66 13.59 6.84
CA TYR A 332 -9.45 13.24 8.02
C TYR A 332 -9.46 11.74 8.28
N TRP A 333 -9.52 10.91 7.23
CA TRP A 333 -9.61 9.44 7.35
C TRP A 333 -8.25 8.77 7.58
N GLU A 334 -7.32 8.94 6.63
CA GLU A 334 -6.00 8.27 6.64
C GLU A 334 -5.10 8.74 7.78
N PRO A 335 -4.92 10.06 8.04
CA PRO A 335 -3.95 10.52 9.05
C PRO A 335 -4.32 10.12 10.47
N LYS A 336 -5.62 10.06 10.78
CA LYS A 336 -6.12 9.62 12.10
C LYS A 336 -6.20 8.10 12.21
N GLY A 337 -6.00 7.38 11.10
CA GLY A 337 -5.99 5.93 11.07
C GLY A 337 -7.36 5.29 11.18
N PHE A 338 -8.46 5.98 10.84
CA PHE A 338 -9.81 5.42 10.93
C PHE A 338 -10.00 4.13 10.13
N CYS A 339 -9.26 3.98 9.04
CA CYS A 339 -9.23 2.73 8.28
C CYS A 339 -8.72 1.52 9.10
N LYS A 340 -7.99 1.75 10.19
CA LYS A 340 -7.52 0.72 11.13
C LYS A 340 -8.60 0.24 12.11
N ILE A 341 -9.77 0.86 12.13
CA ILE A 341 -10.93 0.31 12.84
C ILE A 341 -11.42 -0.90 12.04
N GLU A 342 -11.49 -2.05 12.71
CA GLU A 342 -11.77 -3.33 12.05
C GLU A 342 -13.22 -3.41 11.57
N ASP A 343 -14.17 -3.09 12.44
CA ASP A 343 -15.59 -2.98 12.09
C ASP A 343 -15.86 -1.69 11.33
N GLU A 344 -16.20 -1.79 10.04
CA GLU A 344 -16.44 -0.65 9.16
C GLU A 344 -17.65 0.19 9.59
N ARG A 345 -18.62 -0.38 10.31
CA ARG A 345 -19.80 0.33 10.82
C ARG A 345 -19.41 1.21 12.01
N VAL A 346 -18.60 0.67 12.92
CA VAL A 346 -18.01 1.46 14.02
C VAL A 346 -17.09 2.54 13.45
N GLY A 347 -16.27 2.19 12.45
CA GLY A 347 -15.41 3.13 11.75
C GLY A 347 -16.16 4.32 11.14
N LEU A 348 -17.25 4.06 10.41
CA LEU A 348 -18.14 5.10 9.88
C LEU A 348 -18.74 5.95 10.99
N MET A 349 -19.34 5.33 12.02
CA MET A 349 -20.04 6.04 13.09
C MET A 349 -19.11 7.02 13.83
N VAL A 350 -17.90 6.58 14.17
CA VAL A 350 -16.92 7.39 14.90
C VAL A 350 -16.31 8.46 14.00
N TYR A 351 -15.98 8.12 12.75
CA TYR A 351 -15.43 9.07 11.80
C TYR A 351 -16.41 10.20 11.48
N ASP A 352 -17.64 9.85 11.12
CA ASP A 352 -18.70 10.80 10.77
C ASP A 352 -18.98 11.75 11.94
N TRP A 353 -19.02 11.22 13.16
CA TRP A 353 -19.17 12.05 14.35
C TRP A 353 -18.00 13.03 14.54
N THR A 354 -16.78 12.59 14.25
CA THR A 354 -15.55 13.41 14.41
C THR A 354 -15.50 14.59 13.44
N ILE A 355 -16.02 14.44 12.24
CA ILE A 355 -16.01 15.52 11.23
C ILE A 355 -17.23 16.45 11.34
N THR A 356 -18.32 15.98 11.93
CA THR A 356 -19.56 16.77 12.06
C THR A 356 -19.62 17.63 13.32
N SER A 357 -19.03 17.16 14.42
CA SER A 357 -19.08 17.88 15.69
C SER A 357 -17.86 17.61 16.56
N GLY A 358 -17.54 18.58 17.42
CA GLY A 358 -16.54 18.38 18.47
C GLY A 358 -16.98 17.34 19.50
N GLY A 359 -16.03 16.78 20.24
CA GLY A 359 -16.31 15.95 21.42
C GLY A 359 -16.46 14.45 21.18
N ALA A 360 -16.58 13.99 19.94
CA ALA A 360 -16.69 12.56 19.59
C ALA A 360 -15.61 11.70 20.27
N GLY A 361 -14.33 12.10 20.16
CA GLY A 361 -13.23 11.35 20.75
C GLY A 361 -13.36 11.17 22.26
N LYS A 362 -13.76 12.22 22.98
CA LYS A 362 -13.87 12.16 24.45
C LYS A 362 -15.04 11.28 24.90
N GLN A 363 -16.16 11.35 24.19
CA GLN A 363 -17.34 10.53 24.48
C GLN A 363 -17.07 9.05 24.19
N VAL A 364 -16.46 8.74 23.05
CA VAL A 364 -16.07 7.37 22.68
C VAL A 364 -15.05 6.81 23.67
N GLN A 365 -14.04 7.59 24.07
CA GLN A 365 -13.04 7.14 25.05
C GLN A 365 -13.66 6.86 26.42
N LYS A 366 -14.63 7.69 26.87
CA LYS A 366 -15.37 7.45 28.11
C LYS A 366 -16.20 6.18 28.04
N LEU A 367 -16.96 5.98 26.96
CA LEU A 367 -17.72 4.74 26.75
C LEU A 367 -16.81 3.51 26.83
N LEU A 368 -15.67 3.56 26.16
CA LEU A 368 -14.71 2.44 26.14
C LEU A 368 -14.16 2.12 27.54
N LYS A 369 -13.90 3.14 28.37
CA LYS A 369 -13.50 2.95 29.78
C LYS A 369 -14.63 2.41 30.64
N ASP A 370 -15.79 3.08 30.59
CA ASP A 370 -16.86 2.93 31.57
C ASP A 370 -17.71 1.67 31.31
N GLU A 371 -17.87 1.26 30.06
CA GLU A 371 -18.77 0.15 29.67
C GLU A 371 -18.06 -1.04 29.01
N PHE A 372 -16.82 -0.87 28.51
CA PHE A 372 -16.09 -1.90 27.78
C PHE A 372 -14.71 -2.22 28.37
N GLU A 373 -14.42 -1.73 29.58
CA GLU A 373 -13.21 -2.06 30.36
C GLU A 373 -11.89 -1.84 29.61
N GLN A 374 -11.84 -0.84 28.72
CA GLN A 374 -10.63 -0.50 27.97
C GLN A 374 -9.77 0.50 28.76
N ASP A 375 -8.49 0.15 28.95
CA ASP A 375 -7.52 1.03 29.60
C ASP A 375 -6.94 2.07 28.62
N ILE A 376 -7.63 3.21 28.50
CA ILE A 376 -7.22 4.34 27.65
C ILE A 376 -7.42 5.69 28.34
N LYS A 377 -6.67 6.71 27.91
CA LYS A 377 -6.88 8.10 28.33
C LYS A 377 -8.04 8.72 27.55
N ASP A 378 -8.83 9.58 28.21
CA ASP A 378 -9.92 10.37 27.60
C ASP A 378 -9.47 11.79 27.22
N ASP A 379 -8.40 11.86 26.41
CA ASP A 379 -7.79 13.10 25.93
C ASP A 379 -8.57 13.79 24.77
N GLY A 380 -9.64 13.16 24.29
CA GLY A 380 -10.46 13.63 23.18
C GLY A 380 -9.86 13.40 21.80
N THR A 381 -8.63 12.88 21.71
CA THR A 381 -7.93 12.63 20.45
C THR A 381 -8.10 11.18 20.02
N ILE A 382 -8.75 10.97 18.88
CA ILE A 382 -8.85 9.64 18.27
C ILE A 382 -7.54 9.35 17.53
N GLY A 383 -6.65 8.63 18.19
CA GLY A 383 -5.40 8.12 17.65
C GLY A 383 -5.29 6.61 17.77
N SER A 384 -4.08 6.08 17.59
CA SER A 384 -3.83 4.63 17.56
C SER A 384 -4.33 3.88 18.80
N LYS A 385 -4.21 4.47 20.00
CA LYS A 385 -4.67 3.85 21.25
C LYS A 385 -6.20 3.74 21.32
N THR A 386 -6.90 4.79 20.90
CA THR A 386 -8.37 4.77 20.83
C THR A 386 -8.85 3.74 19.82
N ILE A 387 -8.17 3.64 18.67
CA ILE A 387 -8.49 2.63 17.64
C ILE A 387 -8.23 1.21 18.15
N GLU A 388 -7.11 0.99 18.83
CA GLU A 388 -6.81 -0.30 19.45
C GLU A 388 -7.88 -0.70 20.47
N ALA A 389 -8.31 0.23 21.32
CA ALA A 389 -9.41 0.00 22.26
C ALA A 389 -10.75 -0.30 21.57
N LEU A 390 -11.09 0.41 20.49
CA LEU A 390 -12.28 0.13 19.69
C LEU A 390 -12.25 -1.31 19.13
N ASN A 391 -11.11 -1.75 18.60
CA ASN A 391 -10.95 -3.09 18.03
C ASN A 391 -10.93 -4.19 19.11
N ASN A 392 -10.47 -3.88 20.32
CA ASN A 392 -10.38 -4.86 21.41
C ASN A 392 -11.74 -5.25 21.99
N VAL A 393 -12.77 -4.42 21.80
CA VAL A 393 -14.14 -4.72 22.23
C VAL A 393 -14.66 -5.97 21.51
N HIS A 394 -15.08 -6.98 22.27
CA HIS A 394 -15.58 -8.22 21.71
C HIS A 394 -16.96 -8.06 21.03
N ASP A 395 -17.86 -7.31 21.66
CA ASP A 395 -19.22 -7.11 21.18
C ASP A 395 -19.32 -5.80 20.36
N GLN A 396 -18.99 -5.89 19.08
CA GLN A 396 -18.99 -4.74 18.17
C GLN A 396 -20.40 -4.21 17.88
N ASP A 397 -21.44 -5.06 17.93
CA ASP A 397 -22.83 -4.64 17.74
C ASP A 397 -23.32 -3.80 18.92
N LYS A 398 -23.02 -4.22 20.15
CA LYS A 398 -23.28 -3.42 21.34
C LYS A 398 -22.47 -2.12 21.33
N LEU A 399 -21.20 -2.17 20.94
CA LEU A 399 -20.36 -0.97 20.83
C LEU A 399 -20.96 0.04 19.85
N LEU A 400 -21.32 -0.40 18.65
CA LEU A 400 -21.95 0.44 17.63
C LEU A 400 -23.25 1.08 18.15
N THR A 401 -24.11 0.29 18.78
CA THR A 401 -25.38 0.75 19.35
C THR A 401 -25.16 1.80 20.44
N ARG A 402 -24.23 1.56 21.37
CA ARG A 402 -23.91 2.50 22.46
C ARG A 402 -23.29 3.79 21.95
N ILE A 403 -22.38 3.73 20.96
CA ILE A 403 -21.83 4.94 20.33
C ILE A 403 -22.96 5.77 19.70
N ALA A 404 -23.89 5.12 19.00
CA ALA A 404 -25.03 5.81 18.39
C ALA A 404 -25.95 6.46 19.41
N GLU A 405 -26.26 5.76 20.52
CA GLU A 405 -27.09 6.29 21.61
C GLU A 405 -26.44 7.52 22.27
N ILE A 406 -25.14 7.43 22.62
CA ILE A 406 -24.42 8.57 23.20
C ILE A 406 -24.34 9.72 22.20
N ARG A 407 -24.15 9.45 20.91
CA ARG A 407 -24.15 10.48 19.86
C ARG A 407 -25.51 11.17 19.72
N LYS A 408 -26.62 10.41 19.75
CA LYS A 408 -27.98 10.97 19.75
C LYS A 408 -28.21 11.83 20.98
N GLN A 409 -27.84 11.35 22.16
CA GLN A 409 -27.96 12.11 23.41
C GLN A 409 -27.09 13.38 23.37
N TYR A 410 -25.88 13.31 22.81
CA TYR A 410 -25.02 14.47 22.62
C TYR A 410 -25.71 15.54 21.76
N TYR A 411 -26.28 15.15 20.62
CA TYR A 411 -27.04 16.08 19.77
C TYR A 411 -28.27 16.64 20.47
N THR A 412 -29.03 15.83 21.20
CA THR A 412 -30.14 16.31 22.02
C THR A 412 -29.66 17.32 23.06
N ASN A 413 -28.54 17.09 23.74
CA ASN A 413 -28.02 18.01 24.74
C ASN A 413 -27.58 19.35 24.14
N LEU A 414 -27.10 19.37 22.89
CA LEU A 414 -26.77 20.63 22.20
C LEU A 414 -27.99 21.52 21.95
N THR A 415 -29.20 20.97 21.95
CA THR A 415 -30.44 21.75 21.77
C THR A 415 -30.94 22.35 23.07
N PHE A 416 -30.26 22.17 24.20
CA PHE A 416 -30.64 22.77 25.48
C PHE A 416 -29.54 23.68 26.02
N THR A 417 -29.95 24.80 26.59
CA THR A 417 -29.10 25.71 27.37
C THR A 417 -29.88 26.07 28.63
N ASP A 418 -29.28 25.86 29.80
CA ASP A 418 -29.92 26.10 31.12
C ASP A 418 -31.31 25.43 31.27
N GLY A 419 -31.43 24.19 30.77
CA GLY A 419 -32.66 23.40 30.85
C GLY A 419 -33.78 23.81 29.88
N LYS A 420 -33.55 24.78 28.99
CA LYS A 420 -34.51 25.22 27.97
C LYS A 420 -34.02 24.93 26.57
N LYS A 421 -34.93 24.62 25.66
CA LYS A 421 -34.62 24.44 24.24
C LYS A 421 -34.03 25.73 23.66
N ASN A 422 -32.92 25.61 22.94
CA ASN A 422 -32.26 26.70 22.25
C ASN A 422 -32.56 26.65 20.73
N ASN A 423 -31.99 27.58 19.98
CA ASN A 423 -32.21 27.73 18.53
C ASN A 423 -31.68 26.56 17.68
N GLN A 424 -30.91 25.63 18.24
CA GLN A 424 -30.39 24.46 17.51
C GLN A 424 -31.40 23.30 17.42
N ASP A 425 -32.52 23.35 18.16
CA ASP A 425 -33.59 22.31 18.13
C ASP A 425 -34.10 22.04 16.71
N VAL A 426 -34.08 23.05 15.84
CA VAL A 426 -34.49 22.93 14.42
C VAL A 426 -33.63 21.94 13.63
N PHE A 427 -32.36 21.71 14.03
CA PHE A 427 -31.43 20.81 13.35
C PHE A 427 -31.47 19.38 13.90
N LEU A 428 -32.07 19.18 15.07
CA LEU A 428 -32.02 17.91 15.81
C LEU A 428 -32.52 16.74 14.98
N LYS A 429 -33.65 16.90 14.28
CA LYS A 429 -34.21 15.86 13.41
C LYS A 429 -33.21 15.42 12.34
N GLY A 430 -32.51 16.36 11.72
CA GLY A 430 -31.49 16.08 10.72
C GLY A 430 -30.28 15.35 11.30
N TRP A 431 -29.82 15.75 12.49
CA TRP A 431 -28.71 15.09 13.17
C TRP A 431 -29.05 13.66 13.58
N LEU A 432 -30.26 13.42 14.11
CA LEU A 432 -30.70 12.07 14.48
C LEU A 432 -30.80 11.16 13.25
N ASN A 433 -31.36 11.66 12.14
CA ASN A 433 -31.42 10.92 10.88
C ASN A 433 -30.02 10.55 10.36
N ARG A 434 -29.02 11.43 10.50
CA ARG A 434 -27.63 11.13 10.13
C ARG A 434 -27.03 9.99 10.96
N VAL A 435 -27.35 9.94 12.26
CA VAL A 435 -26.94 8.80 13.11
C VAL A 435 -27.62 7.51 12.65
N ASP A 436 -28.91 7.56 12.31
CA ASP A 436 -29.66 6.39 11.83
C ASP A 436 -29.14 5.89 10.48
N ASP A 437 -28.79 6.79 9.56
CA ASP A 437 -28.15 6.41 8.30
C ASP A 437 -26.79 5.72 8.52
N CYS A 438 -26.00 6.17 9.51
CA CYS A 438 -24.75 5.48 9.90
C CYS A 438 -25.01 4.11 10.54
N LEU A 439 -26.06 3.97 11.36
CA LEU A 439 -26.45 2.69 11.98
C LEU A 439 -26.91 1.67 10.93
N ASN A 440 -27.60 2.12 9.88
CA ASN A 440 -28.15 1.28 8.83
C ASN A 440 -27.12 0.90 7.74
N PHE A 441 -25.88 1.39 7.85
CA PHE A 441 -24.81 1.07 6.92
C PHE A 441 -24.49 -0.43 6.95
N LYS A 442 -24.47 -1.04 5.75
CA LYS A 442 -24.11 -2.44 5.53
C LYS A 442 -22.86 -2.48 4.63
N PRO A 443 -21.70 -2.89 5.17
CA PRO A 443 -20.40 -2.82 4.50
C PRO A 443 -20.18 -3.80 3.33
#